data_AF-X1E9R5-F1
#
_entry.id   AF-X1E9R5-F1
#
_cell.length_a   1.000
_cell.length_b   1.000
_cell.length_c   1.000
_cell.angle_alpha   90.00
_cell.angle_beta   90.00
_cell.angle_gamma   90.00
#
_symmetry.space_group_name_H-M   'P 1'
#
loop_
_entity.id
_entity.type
_entity.pdbx_description
1 polymer ?
#
loop_
_entity_poly.entity_id
_entity_poly.type
_entity_poly.pdbx_seq_one_letter_code
_entity_poly.pdbx_strand_id
1 'polypeptide(L)'
;LNSDLCCCLEGRDKWILVFDDASSYEDIRAYLPRKGAGHIIITSRNPVWKHADRSIKPDVFSNAEAVDFLKGRTGLENQEEALDLALALECFPLALEQAASYINETRLSYLEYLKLFKEY
;
A
#
# COMPACT_ATOMS: atom_id res chain seq x y z
N LEU A 1 -10.48 14.53 -15.92
CA LEU A 1 -11.12 13.37 -16.58
C LEU A 1 -12.22 13.88 -17.51
N ASN A 2 -12.32 13.40 -18.75
CA ASN A 2 -13.19 13.99 -19.79
C ASN A 2 -14.61 13.39 -19.79
N SER A 3 -15.63 14.14 -20.24
CA SER A 3 -17.04 13.68 -20.30
C SER A 3 -17.24 12.39 -21.10
N ASP A 4 -16.36 12.16 -22.07
CA ASP A 4 -16.41 11.00 -22.96
C ASP A 4 -16.15 9.68 -22.20
N LEU A 5 -15.37 9.71 -21.12
CA LEU A 5 -15.07 8.51 -20.33
C LEU A 5 -16.34 7.99 -19.65
N CYS A 6 -17.15 8.87 -19.05
CA CYS A 6 -18.41 8.47 -18.43
C CYS A 6 -19.38 7.86 -19.47
N CYS A 7 -19.48 8.46 -20.65
CA CYS A 7 -20.34 7.95 -21.72
C CYS A 7 -19.91 6.54 -22.19
N CYS A 8 -18.62 6.27 -22.26
CA CYS A 8 -18.10 4.94 -22.63
C CYS A 8 -18.34 3.86 -21.56
N LEU A 9 -18.48 4.22 -20.29
CA LEU A 9 -18.73 3.29 -19.18
C LEU A 9 -20.22 3.00 -18.97
N GLU A 10 -21.09 3.98 -19.22
CA GLU A 10 -22.55 3.85 -19.01
C GLU A 10 -23.22 2.83 -19.96
N GLY A 11 -22.60 2.54 -21.12
CA GLY A 11 -23.05 1.51 -22.06
C GLY A 11 -22.43 0.12 -21.86
N ARG A 12 -21.68 -0.10 -20.77
CA ARG A 12 -20.96 -1.36 -20.49
C ARG A 12 -21.27 -1.89 -19.09
N ASP A 13 -21.50 -3.19 -19.00
CA ASP A 13 -21.93 -3.82 -17.74
C ASP A 13 -20.76 -4.30 -16.84
N LYS A 14 -19.52 -4.27 -17.34
CA LYS A 14 -18.34 -4.77 -16.61
C LYS A 14 -17.14 -3.87 -16.81
N TRP A 15 -16.83 -3.07 -15.80
CA TRP A 15 -15.63 -2.25 -15.74
C TRP A 15 -15.23 -1.99 -14.29
N ILE A 16 -13.96 -1.61 -14.10
CA ILE A 16 -13.44 -1.12 -12.83
C ILE A 16 -12.83 0.26 -13.09
N LEU A 17 -13.18 1.23 -12.25
CA LEU A 17 -12.59 2.57 -12.24
C LEU A 17 -11.81 2.76 -10.94
N VAL A 18 -10.53 3.11 -11.04
CA VAL A 18 -9.67 3.34 -9.86
C VAL A 18 -9.34 4.82 -9.75
N PHE A 19 -9.67 5.41 -8.61
CA PHE A 19 -9.18 6.72 -8.20
C PHE A 19 -8.05 6.51 -7.19
N ASP A 20 -6.84 6.85 -7.61
CA ASP A 20 -5.65 6.69 -6.77
C ASP A 20 -5.30 8.01 -6.05
N ASP A 21 -4.94 7.92 -4.77
CA ASP A 21 -4.60 9.04 -3.87
C ASP A 21 -5.61 10.20 -3.91
N ALA A 22 -6.90 9.87 -3.91
CA ALA A 22 -7.95 10.87 -3.93
C ALA A 22 -8.03 11.62 -2.57
N SER A 23 -8.23 12.93 -2.60
CA SER A 23 -8.26 13.76 -1.38
C SER A 23 -9.64 13.82 -0.73
N SER A 24 -10.71 13.93 -1.54
CA SER A 24 -12.09 14.00 -1.07
C SER A 24 -13.11 13.55 -2.12
N TYR A 25 -14.35 13.32 -1.68
CA TYR A 25 -15.47 13.01 -2.59
C TYR A 25 -15.72 14.15 -3.57
N GLU A 26 -15.58 15.38 -3.10
CA GLU A 26 -15.83 16.60 -3.87
C GLU A 26 -14.90 16.72 -5.08
N ASP A 27 -13.67 16.20 -4.98
CA ASP A 27 -12.67 16.23 -6.06
C ASP A 27 -13.00 15.25 -7.19
N ILE A 28 -13.63 14.12 -6.86
CA ILE A 28 -13.91 13.04 -7.82
C ILE A 28 -15.35 13.01 -8.33
N ARG A 29 -16.29 13.68 -7.64
CA ARG A 29 -17.74 13.61 -7.91
C ARG A 29 -18.14 13.86 -9.37
N ALA A 30 -17.40 14.73 -10.07
CA ALA A 30 -17.70 15.10 -11.45
C ALA A 30 -17.36 13.99 -12.45
N TYR A 31 -16.54 13.01 -12.02
CA TYR A 31 -16.05 11.90 -12.83
C TYR A 31 -16.69 10.57 -12.46
N LEU A 32 -17.55 10.57 -11.42
CA LEU A 32 -18.30 9.38 -11.05
C LEU A 32 -19.38 9.11 -12.12
N PRO A 33 -19.42 7.89 -12.70
CA PRO A 33 -20.47 7.51 -13.63
C PRO A 33 -21.82 7.54 -12.90
N ARG A 34 -22.86 8.04 -13.59
CA ARG A 34 -24.19 8.20 -12.98
C ARG A 34 -25.02 6.92 -13.04
N LYS A 35 -24.65 6.01 -13.94
CA LYS A 35 -25.32 4.74 -14.24
C LYS A 35 -24.28 3.68 -14.62
N GLY A 36 -24.67 2.41 -14.54
CA GLY A 36 -23.83 1.27 -14.91
C GLY A 36 -23.59 0.33 -13.74
N ALA A 37 -23.13 -0.89 -14.04
CA ALA A 37 -22.92 -1.96 -13.07
C ALA A 37 -21.43 -2.22 -12.75
N GLY A 38 -20.55 -1.25 -13.03
CA GLY A 38 -19.12 -1.37 -12.74
C GLY A 38 -18.77 -1.12 -11.27
N HIS A 39 -17.51 -1.37 -10.94
CA HIS A 39 -16.96 -1.18 -9.60
C HIS A 39 -16.02 0.02 -9.54
N ILE A 40 -16.06 0.75 -8.44
CA ILE A 40 -15.18 1.89 -8.19
C ILE A 40 -14.30 1.55 -6.99
N ILE A 41 -12.99 1.67 -7.16
CA ILE A 41 -12.00 1.55 -6.08
C ILE A 41 -11.39 2.93 -5.86
N ILE A 42 -11.33 3.35 -4.62
CA ILE A 42 -10.75 4.63 -4.21
C ILE A 42 -9.66 4.33 -3.20
N THR A 43 -8.44 4.78 -3.45
CA THR A 43 -7.39 4.86 -2.43
C THR A 43 -7.32 6.30 -1.94
N SER A 44 -7.15 6.50 -0.64
CA SER A 44 -7.10 7.82 -0.04
C SER A 44 -6.44 7.78 1.34
N ARG A 45 -5.80 8.89 1.69
CA ARG A 45 -5.31 9.15 3.06
C ARG A 45 -6.39 9.77 3.96
N ASN A 46 -7.46 10.29 3.37
CA ASN A 46 -8.60 10.80 4.11
C ASN A 46 -9.50 9.61 4.52
N PRO A 47 -9.71 9.34 5.81
CA PRO A 47 -10.56 8.22 6.24
C PRO A 47 -12.06 8.50 6.07
N VAL A 48 -12.44 9.76 5.82
CA VAL A 48 -13.85 10.18 5.73
C VAL A 48 -14.26 10.33 4.27
N TRP A 49 -15.02 9.34 3.78
CA TRP A 49 -15.56 9.33 2.42
C TRP A 49 -17.09 9.26 2.45
N LYS A 50 -17.74 10.24 1.83
CA LYS A 50 -19.18 10.22 1.62
C LYS A 50 -19.52 9.14 0.60
N HIS A 51 -20.58 8.38 0.83
CA HIS A 51 -21.11 7.37 -0.08
C HIS A 51 -20.16 6.18 -0.39
N ALA A 52 -19.12 5.98 0.42
CA ALA A 52 -18.33 4.75 0.35
C ALA A 52 -19.10 3.61 1.05
N ASP A 53 -19.48 2.58 0.29
CA ASP A 53 -20.21 1.43 0.84
C ASP A 53 -19.33 0.55 1.73
N ARG A 54 -18.02 0.49 1.44
CA ARG A 54 -17.02 -0.28 2.18
C ARG A 54 -15.71 0.48 2.20
N SER A 55 -15.07 0.53 3.37
CA SER A 55 -13.72 1.04 3.54
C SER A 55 -12.83 -0.05 4.09
N ILE A 56 -11.65 -0.19 3.51
CA ILE A 56 -10.61 -1.10 4.00
C ILE A 56 -9.49 -0.21 4.49
N LYS A 57 -9.18 -0.29 5.78
CA LYS A 57 -8.00 0.35 6.35
C LYS A 57 -6.86 -0.68 6.31
N PRO A 58 -5.82 -0.47 5.49
CA PRO A 58 -4.63 -1.30 5.57
C PRO A 58 -4.01 -1.15 6.96
N ASP A 59 -3.56 -2.27 7.53
CA ASP A 59 -2.82 -2.30 8.79
C ASP A 59 -1.33 -2.55 8.52
N VAL A 60 -0.52 -2.46 9.57
CA VAL A 60 0.85 -2.98 9.54
C VAL A 60 0.87 -4.49 9.35
N PHE A 61 2.00 -5.04 8.93
CA PHE A 61 2.17 -6.49 8.89
C PHE A 61 2.18 -7.07 10.30
N SER A 62 1.69 -8.30 10.44
CA SER A 62 2.02 -9.11 11.60
C SER A 62 3.52 -9.41 11.64
N ASN A 63 4.04 -9.78 12.82
CA ASN A 63 5.47 -10.14 12.95
C ASN A 63 5.88 -11.26 11.98
N ALA A 64 5.01 -12.25 11.75
CA ALA A 64 5.27 -13.34 10.83
C ALA A 64 5.34 -12.85 9.38
N GLU A 65 4.36 -12.04 8.95
CA GLU A 65 4.36 -11.45 7.60
C GLU A 65 5.57 -10.54 7.38
N ALA A 66 5.97 -9.76 8.38
CA ALA A 66 7.12 -8.86 8.28
C ALA A 66 8.45 -9.64 8.16
N VAL A 67 8.61 -10.71 8.94
CA VAL A 67 9.77 -11.61 8.83
C VAL A 67 9.79 -12.28 7.46
N ASP A 68 8.68 -12.88 7.03
CA ASP A 68 8.59 -13.55 5.74
C ASP A 68 8.86 -12.57 4.59
N PHE A 69 8.37 -11.34 4.69
CA PHE A 69 8.63 -10.27 3.74
C PHE A 69 10.13 -9.94 3.65
N LEU A 70 10.80 -9.69 4.78
CA LEU A 70 12.23 -9.37 4.81
C LEU A 70 13.08 -10.52 4.24
N LYS A 71 12.78 -11.76 4.66
CA LYS A 71 13.47 -12.95 4.17
C LYS A 71 13.29 -13.12 2.66
N GLY A 72 12.06 -13.02 2.17
CA GLY A 72 11.76 -13.13 0.75
C GLY A 72 12.40 -12.02 -0.09
N ARG A 73 12.53 -10.82 0.47
CA ARG A 73 13.08 -9.67 -0.25
C ARG A 73 14.60 -9.63 -0.27
N THR A 74 15.25 -10.07 0.80
CA THR A 74 16.72 -10.02 0.94
C THR A 74 17.42 -11.35 0.62
N GLY A 75 16.70 -12.47 0.68
CA GLY A 75 17.28 -13.82 0.60
C GLY A 75 18.09 -14.22 1.85
N LEU A 76 18.07 -13.42 2.91
CA LEU A 76 18.71 -13.74 4.19
C LEU A 76 17.77 -14.57 5.05
N GLU A 77 18.29 -15.67 5.62
CA GLU A 77 17.48 -16.67 6.31
C GLU A 77 17.41 -16.49 7.85
N ASN A 78 18.19 -15.57 8.43
CA ASN A 78 18.22 -15.40 9.88
C ASN A 78 16.91 -14.81 10.42
N GLN A 79 16.09 -15.68 11.02
CA GLN A 79 14.76 -15.33 11.53
C GLN A 79 14.79 -14.37 12.72
N GLU A 80 15.74 -14.53 13.65
CA GLU A 80 15.81 -13.68 14.85
C GLU A 80 16.18 -12.25 14.48
N GLU A 81 17.22 -12.08 13.65
CA GLU A 81 17.61 -10.74 13.21
C GLU A 81 16.55 -10.08 12.30
N ALA A 82 15.87 -10.86 11.46
CA ALA A 82 14.75 -10.36 10.67
C ALA A 82 13.61 -9.86 11.56
N LEU A 83 13.30 -10.59 12.64
CA LEU A 83 12.28 -10.19 13.61
C LEU A 83 12.69 -8.92 14.36
N ASP A 84 13.93 -8.84 14.82
CA ASP A 84 14.45 -7.65 15.52
C ASP A 84 14.37 -6.40 14.63
N LEU A 85 14.73 -6.55 13.35
CA LEU A 85 14.60 -5.47 12.38
C LEU A 85 13.13 -5.12 12.11
N ALA A 86 12.27 -6.13 11.92
CA ALA A 86 10.85 -5.92 11.68
C ALA A 86 10.18 -5.14 12.82
N LEU A 87 10.49 -5.51 14.08
CA LEU A 87 9.98 -4.81 15.26
C LEU A 87 10.51 -3.37 15.36
N ALA A 88 11.79 -3.15 15.04
CA ALA A 88 12.37 -1.80 15.03
C ALA A 88 11.73 -0.89 13.96
N LEU A 89 11.21 -1.46 12.89
CA LEU A 89 10.49 -0.76 11.82
C LEU A 89 8.97 -0.77 12.02
N GLU A 90 8.50 -1.17 13.21
CA GLU A 90 7.09 -1.26 13.59
C GLU A 90 6.24 -2.08 12.60
N CYS A 91 6.87 -3.04 11.92
CA CYS A 91 6.26 -3.86 10.87
C CYS A 91 5.57 -3.05 9.74
N PHE A 92 5.95 -1.77 9.52
CA PHE A 92 5.41 -0.95 8.45
C PHE A 92 5.88 -1.46 7.09
N PRO A 93 4.98 -1.89 6.17
CA PRO A 93 5.38 -2.50 4.90
C PRO A 93 6.36 -1.66 4.07
N LEU A 94 6.14 -0.33 4.03
CA LEU A 94 7.02 0.58 3.31
C LEU A 94 8.41 0.68 3.96
N ALA A 95 8.49 0.75 5.29
CA ALA A 95 9.76 0.82 6.00
C ALA A 95 10.56 -0.48 5.82
N LEU A 96 9.87 -1.63 5.85
CA LEU A 96 10.47 -2.94 5.55
C LEU A 96 11.03 -3.02 4.13
N GLU A 97 10.29 -2.55 3.11
CA GLU A 97 10.78 -2.53 1.72
C GLU A 97 12.01 -1.63 1.57
N GLN A 98 12.00 -0.45 2.19
CA GLN A 98 13.13 0.47 2.16
C GLN A 98 14.38 -0.16 2.80
N ALA A 99 14.22 -0.78 3.98
CA ALA A 99 15.31 -1.49 4.64
C ALA A 99 15.85 -2.66 3.82
N ALA A 100 14.95 -3.51 3.28
CA ALA A 100 15.34 -4.64 2.46
C ALA A 100 16.05 -4.21 1.16
N SER A 101 15.59 -3.14 0.51
CA SER A 101 16.25 -2.58 -0.68
C SER A 101 17.66 -2.11 -0.35
N TYR A 102 17.81 -1.35 0.75
CA TYR A 102 19.11 -0.87 1.18
C TYR A 102 20.07 -2.02 1.53
N ILE A 103 19.58 -3.02 2.27
CA ILE A 103 20.32 -4.25 2.61
C ILE A 103 20.82 -4.94 1.34
N ASN A 104 19.98 -5.10 0.32
CA ASN A 104 20.36 -5.74 -0.94
C ASN A 104 21.42 -4.93 -1.72
N GLU A 105 21.25 -3.61 -1.80
CA GLU A 105 22.16 -2.73 -2.53
C GLU A 105 23.55 -2.67 -1.87
N THR A 106 23.59 -2.68 -0.54
CA THR A 106 24.82 -2.55 0.25
C THR A 106 25.41 -3.88 0.70
N ARG A 107 24.66 -4.98 0.54
CA ARG A 107 24.98 -6.34 1.00
C ARG A 107 25.22 -6.45 2.50
N LEU A 108 24.52 -5.63 3.29
CA LEU A 108 24.57 -5.71 4.75
C LEU A 108 23.79 -6.92 5.28
N SER A 109 24.08 -7.35 6.49
CA SER A 109 23.17 -8.19 7.25
C SER A 109 22.02 -7.37 7.87
N TYR A 110 20.98 -8.05 8.34
CA TYR A 110 19.91 -7.40 9.12
C TYR A 110 20.45 -6.67 10.34
N LEU A 111 21.35 -7.30 11.10
CA LEU A 111 21.97 -6.69 12.27
C LEU A 111 22.80 -5.45 11.93
N GLU A 112 23.54 -5.46 10.82
CA GLU A 112 24.33 -4.30 10.39
C GLU A 112 23.43 -3.12 10.01
N TYR A 113 22.37 -3.38 9.24
CA TYR A 113 21.37 -2.35 8.93
C TYR A 113 20.68 -1.84 10.19
N LEU A 114 20.30 -2.73 11.12
CA LEU A 114 19.63 -2.35 12.37
C LEU A 114 20.50 -1.43 13.24
N LYS A 115 21.82 -1.62 13.23
CA LYS A 115 22.75 -0.70 13.91
C LYS A 115 22.74 0.67 13.27
N LEU A 116 22.86 0.74 11.93
CA LEU A 116 22.80 2.00 11.19
C LEU A 116 21.47 2.74 11.42
N PHE A 117 20.36 2.01 11.39
CA PHE A 117 19.02 2.55 11.62
C PHE A 117 18.84 3.15 13.02
N LYS A 118 19.58 2.65 14.03
CA LYS A 118 19.51 3.16 15.41
C LYS A 118 20.47 4.33 15.68
N GLU A 119 21.46 4.53 14.83
CA GLU A 119 22.43 5.62 14.95
C GLU A 119 21.90 6.96 14.39
N TYR A 120 20.83 6.91 13.59
CA TYR A 120 20.17 8.06 12.97
C TYR A 120 18.69 8.14 13.35
#